data_AF-A0A932CVP4-F1
#
_entry.id   AF-A0A932CVP4-F1
#
_cell.length_a   1.000
_cell.length_b   1.000
_cell.length_c   1.000
_cell.angle_alpha   90.00
_cell.angle_beta   90.00
_cell.angle_gamma   90.00
#
_symmetry.space_group_name_H-M   'P 1'
#
loop_
_entity.id
_entity.type
_entity.pdbx_description
1 polymer ?
#
loop_
_entity_poly.entity_id
_entity_poly.type
_entity_poly.pdbx_seq_one_letter_code
_entity_poly.pdbx_strand_id
1 'polypeptide(L)'
;MPTTVHIPEALLARVDARARAMRISRNRLVVMALEEKLTPPRRWPPEVVRLLSTPVGRPLAQEVDRMMASIRSARRSRKKPVKL
;
A
#
# COMPACT_ATOMS: atom_id res chain seq x y z
N MET A 1 -19.25 -13.99 13.54
CA MET A 1 -20.65 -13.62 13.78
C MET A 1 -21.13 -12.74 12.62
N PRO A 2 -22.31 -12.99 12.03
CA PRO A 2 -22.89 -12.07 11.05
C PRO A 2 -23.33 -10.77 11.73
N THR A 3 -23.19 -9.64 11.03
CA THR A 3 -23.64 -8.32 11.50
C THR A 3 -24.81 -7.87 10.64
N THR A 4 -25.88 -7.37 11.27
CA THR A 4 -27.03 -6.81 10.57
C THR A 4 -26.84 -5.31 10.41
N VAL A 5 -26.92 -4.81 9.17
CA VAL A 5 -26.84 -3.39 8.85
C VAL A 5 -28.06 -2.99 8.02
N HIS A 6 -28.57 -1.78 8.26
CA HIS A 6 -29.67 -1.25 7.46
C HIS A 6 -29.12 -0.62 6.17
N ILE A 7 -29.58 -1.12 5.02
CA ILE A 7 -29.20 -0.61 3.70
C ILE A 7 -30.50 -0.19 2.99
N PRO A 8 -30.62 1.07 2.53
CA PRO A 8 -31.79 1.52 1.79
C PRO A 8 -32.06 0.65 0.56
N GLU A 9 -33.32 0.36 0.27
CA GLU A 9 -33.72 -0.57 -0.80
C GLU A 9 -33.16 -0.17 -2.18
N ALA A 10 -33.21 1.12 -2.50
CA ALA A 10 -32.65 1.65 -3.74
C ALA A 10 -31.13 1.42 -3.86
N LEU A 11 -30.40 1.46 -2.75
CA LEU A 11 -28.96 1.16 -2.74
C LEU A 11 -28.73 -0.36 -2.85
N LEU A 12 -29.52 -1.16 -2.14
CA LEU A 12 -29.41 -2.62 -2.18
C LEU A 12 -29.64 -3.16 -3.61
N ALA A 13 -30.62 -2.63 -4.34
CA ALA A 13 -30.87 -2.98 -5.73
C ALA A 13 -29.65 -2.73 -6.64
N ARG A 14 -28.95 -1.61 -6.43
CA ARG A 14 -27.73 -1.27 -7.17
C ARG A 14 -26.56 -2.19 -6.82
N VAL A 15 -26.43 -2.55 -5.55
CA VAL A 15 -25.42 -3.53 -5.08
C VAL A 15 -25.68 -4.88 -5.73
N ASP A 16 -26.93 -5.34 -5.80
CA ASP A 16 -27.30 -6.60 -6.44
C ASP A 16 -27.02 -6.62 -7.93
N ALA A 17 -27.39 -5.56 -8.64
CA ALA A 17 -27.08 -5.43 -10.06
C ALA A 17 -25.56 -5.50 -10.31
N ARG A 18 -24.76 -4.82 -9.47
CA ARG A 18 -23.30 -4.83 -9.58
C ARG A 18 -22.70 -6.20 -9.25
N ALA A 19 -23.17 -6.86 -8.20
CA ALA A 19 -22.71 -8.19 -7.80
C ALA A 19 -23.01 -9.23 -8.90
N ARG A 20 -24.20 -9.16 -9.50
CA ARG A 20 -24.60 -10.02 -10.63
C ARG A 20 -23.72 -9.77 -11.86
N ALA A 21 -23.46 -8.52 -12.22
CA ALA A 21 -22.57 -8.18 -13.33
C ALA A 21 -21.14 -8.70 -13.12
N MET A 22 -20.66 -8.71 -11.87
CA MET A 22 -19.36 -9.22 -11.48
C MET A 22 -19.33 -10.74 -11.23
N ARG A 23 -20.49 -11.43 -11.32
CA ARG A 23 -20.66 -12.87 -11.02
C ARG A 23 -20.16 -13.26 -9.61
N ILE A 24 -20.37 -12.40 -8.62
CA ILE A 24 -20.04 -12.65 -7.21
C ILE A 24 -21.28 -12.52 -6.33
N SER A 25 -21.22 -13.05 -5.10
CA SER A 25 -22.30 -12.87 -4.15
C SER A 25 -22.39 -11.42 -3.66
N ARG A 26 -23.60 -10.98 -3.30
CA ARG A 26 -23.85 -9.68 -2.66
C ARG A 26 -22.91 -9.45 -1.48
N ASN A 27 -22.81 -10.44 -0.58
CA ASN A 27 -21.95 -10.36 0.59
C ASN A 27 -20.48 -10.17 0.21
N ARG A 28 -19.99 -10.88 -0.82
CA ARG A 28 -18.61 -10.70 -1.30
C ARG A 28 -18.35 -9.28 -1.79
N LEU A 29 -19.30 -8.70 -2.52
CA LEU A 29 -19.19 -7.31 -2.97
C LEU A 29 -19.18 -6.32 -1.79
N VAL A 30 -20.06 -6.52 -0.81
CA VAL A 30 -20.13 -5.66 0.39
C VAL A 30 -18.82 -5.71 1.18
N VAL A 31 -18.29 -6.91 1.41
CA VAL A 31 -17.01 -7.09 2.11
C VAL A 31 -15.87 -6.42 1.34
N MET A 32 -15.77 -6.65 0.02
CA MET A 32 -14.73 -6.02 -0.80
C MET A 32 -14.78 -4.49 -0.77
N ALA A 33 -15.99 -3.91 -0.83
CA ALA A 33 -16.16 -2.46 -0.78
C ALA A 33 -15.74 -1.89 0.59
N LEU A 34 -16.03 -2.61 1.68
CA LEU A 34 -15.59 -2.23 3.01
C LEU A 34 -14.07 -2.36 3.16
N GLU A 35 -13.47 -3.46 2.69
CA GLU A 35 -12.02 -3.66 2.68
C GLU A 35 -11.31 -2.56 1.87
N GLU A 36 -11.80 -2.23 0.69
CA GLU A 36 -11.25 -1.15 -0.14
C GLU A 36 -11.30 0.20 0.57
N LYS A 37 -12.42 0.50 1.25
CA LYS A 37 -12.62 1.79 1.94
C LYS A 37 -11.81 1.91 3.23
N LEU A 38 -11.61 0.79 3.93
CA LEU A 38 -10.86 0.73 5.19
C LEU A 38 -9.37 0.54 4.98
N THR A 39 -8.95 0.04 3.81
CA THR A 39 -7.54 -0.03 3.46
C THR A 39 -7.00 1.40 3.37
N PRO A 40 -6.03 1.78 4.23
CA PRO A 40 -5.45 3.11 4.15
C PRO A 40 -4.88 3.30 2.73
N PRO A 41 -5.01 4.49 2.14
CA PRO A 41 -4.50 4.72 0.81
C PRO A 41 -3.04 4.28 0.74
N ARG A 42 -2.68 3.47 -0.26
CA ARG A 42 -1.29 3.10 -0.58
C ARG A 42 -0.47 4.29 -1.11
N ARG A 43 -0.85 5.50 -0.72
CA ARG A 43 -0.20 6.75 -1.09
C ARG A 43 0.54 7.23 0.13
N TRP A 44 1.80 7.56 -0.09
CA TRP A 44 2.61 8.24 0.90
C TRP A 44 1.89 9.55 1.26
N PRO A 45 1.86 9.94 2.55
CA PRO A 45 1.30 11.23 2.92
C PRO A 45 1.98 12.34 2.11
N PRO A 46 1.24 13.38 1.67
CA PRO A 46 1.80 14.44 0.82
C PRO A 46 3.06 15.08 1.40
N GLU A 47 3.14 15.18 2.72
CA GLU A 47 4.30 15.71 3.44
C GLU A 47 5.55 14.87 3.24
N VAL A 48 5.40 13.54 3.22
CA VAL A 48 6.52 12.62 3.00
C VAL A 48 6.98 12.69 1.54
N VAL A 49 6.05 12.78 0.59
CA VAL A 49 6.39 12.99 -0.84
C VAL A 49 7.15 14.31 -1.04
N ARG A 50 6.71 15.37 -0.37
CA ARG A 50 7.39 16.68 -0.39
C ARG A 50 8.79 16.61 0.20
N LEU A 51 8.96 15.91 1.33
CA LEU A 51 10.26 15.67 1.95
C LEU A 51 11.20 14.93 0.99
N LEU A 52 10.74 13.85 0.35
CA LEU A 52 11.53 13.07 -0.60
C LEU A 52 11.89 13.84 -1.87
N SER A 53 11.05 14.79 -2.25
CA SER A 53 11.28 15.66 -3.42
C SER A 53 12.18 16.85 -3.11
N THR A 54 12.53 17.06 -1.83
CA THR A 54 13.41 18.15 -1.41
C THR A 54 14.83 17.87 -1.90
N PRO A 55 15.46 18.77 -2.69
CA PRO A 55 16.81 18.57 -3.18
C PRO A 55 17.80 18.45 -2.02
N VAL A 56 18.62 17.40 -2.07
CA VAL A 56 19.73 17.22 -1.13
C VAL A 56 20.91 18.08 -1.59
N GLY A 57 21.45 18.89 -0.69
CA GLY A 57 22.63 19.71 -0.97
C GLY A 57 23.87 18.86 -1.30
N ARG A 58 24.75 19.37 -2.17
CA ARG A 58 25.98 18.68 -2.61
C ARG A 58 26.84 18.12 -1.46
N PRO A 59 27.04 18.81 -0.33
CA PRO A 59 27.84 18.27 0.77
C PRO A 59 27.24 16.99 1.37
N LEU A 60 25.92 16.98 1.59
CA LEU A 60 25.23 15.82 2.15
C LEU A 60 25.24 14.63 1.17
N ALA A 61 25.08 14.90 -0.13
CA ALA A 61 25.18 13.87 -1.16
C ALA A 61 26.55 13.16 -1.15
N GLN A 62 27.64 13.92 -1.01
CA GLN A 62 29.00 13.37 -0.93
C GLN A 62 29.22 12.51 0.31
N GLU A 63 28.68 12.91 1.47
CA GLU A 63 28.77 12.08 2.68
C GLU A 63 27.98 10.78 2.55
N VAL A 64 26.80 10.83 1.91
CA VAL A 64 26.02 9.62 1.61
C VAL A 64 26.79 8.69 0.67
N ASP A 65 27.47 9.22 -0.34
CA ASP A 65 28.30 8.41 -1.24
C ASP A 65 29.45 7.73 -0.50
N ARG A 66 30.14 8.44 0.40
CA ARG A 66 31.20 7.87 1.25
C ARG A 66 30.66 6.80 2.19
N MET A 67 29.53 7.06 2.84
CA MET A 67 28.85 6.08 3.70
C MET A 67 28.51 4.81 2.92
N MET A 68 27.92 4.94 1.73
CA MET A 68 27.56 3.81 0.88
C MET A 68 28.78 3.07 0.33
N ALA A 69 29.90 3.77 0.06
CA ALA A 69 31.16 3.13 -0.31
C ALA A 69 31.74 2.31 0.86
N SER A 70 31.71 2.85 2.08
CA SER A 70 32.12 2.15 3.30
C SER A 70 31.26 0.91 3.58
N ILE A 71 29.94 1.01 3.46
CA ILE A 71 29.03 -0.13 3.59
C ILE A 71 29.35 -1.19 2.53
N ARG A 72 29.58 -0.79 1.28
CA ARG A 72 29.89 -1.73 0.19
C ARG A 72 31.24 -2.43 0.38
N SER A 73 32.27 -1.73 0.84
CA SER A 73 33.58 -2.34 1.11
C SER A 73 33.55 -3.24 2.34
N ALA A 74 32.77 -2.88 3.36
CA ALA A 74 32.54 -3.69 4.56
C ALA A 74 31.62 -4.89 4.32
N ARG A 75 30.78 -4.86 3.27
CA ARG A 75 30.04 -6.03 2.77
C ARG A 75 31.02 -7.03 2.19
N ARG A 76 31.71 -7.76 3.07
CA ARG A 76 32.30 -9.05 2.74
C ARG A 76 31.14 -9.93 2.30
N SER A 77 31.15 -10.38 1.05
CA SER A 77 30.12 -11.28 0.56
C SER A 77 29.91 -12.36 1.61
N ARG A 78 28.68 -12.53 2.08
CA ARG A 78 28.32 -13.81 2.71
C ARG A 78 28.63 -14.83 1.62
N LYS A 79 29.74 -15.58 1.76
CA LYS A 79 30.14 -16.66 0.85
C LYS A 79 29.04 -17.72 0.68
N LYS A 80 27.95 -17.64 1.47
CA LYS A 80 26.69 -18.34 1.26
C LYS A 80 25.52 -17.35 1.40
N PRO A 81 24.79 -16.99 0.33
CA PRO A 81 23.53 -16.27 0.49
C PRO A 81 22.56 -17.09 1.35
N VAL A 82 21.78 -16.42 2.19
CA VAL A 82 20.66 -17.06 2.89
C VAL A 82 19.67 -17.46 1.81
N LYS A 83 19.46 -18.77 1.60
CA LYS A 83 18.43 -19.25 0.70
C LYS A 83 17.08 -18.88 1.32
N LEU A 84 16.33 -18.04 0.60
CA LEU A 84 14.92 -17.78 0.87
C LEU A 84 14.09 -18.96 0.36
#